data_AF-A0A2A2M0J6-F1
#
_entry.id   AF-A0A2A2M0J6-F1
#
_cell.length_a   1.000
_cell.length_b   1.000
_cell.length_c   1.000
_cell.angle_alpha   90.00
_cell.angle_beta   90.00
_cell.angle_gamma   90.00
#
_symmetry.space_group_name_H-M   'P 1'
#
loop_
_entity.id
_entity.type
_entity.pdbx_description
1 polymer ?
#
loop_
_entity_poly.entity_id
_entity_poly.type
_entity_poly.pdbx_seq_one_letter_code
_entity_poly.pdbx_strand_id
1 'polypeptide(L)'
;MGHKRLMLLDNTHDQVRVPNVIALVGLPARGKTYISHKLCRYLNWIGIKTKAFNVGEYRRKACNLEEEGEFEFFSPKNTRGQKIREECARLAIEDMGRYLDNKEGEVAILDATNTTRERRQYLVDYCKNLQHDPAFRVFFVESVCDDQMIIDSNITEVKINSPDYKGIMTQEQAKEDFLKRIENYKLQYQPLDEEHDNDLSYIKVINAGKSFFVHNVHGHIQSRVVYFLMNIHLLPRSIYLTRHGESEYNRIGRLGGDSPLSENGLKYAHKLREYFEREDIDDLRIWSSQKIRAAQTASALRDLAAHVEYWKVLDEIDAGICEGLTYEDFEARYPKQFAERDKDKYHYRYPSGESYEDLVARLEPVIMELERQSDVLVVSHQAVLRCILAYFTNKNRDDLPYLKVPLHTVIKLTPKAYSCEVEMFKFDIDAVNTYREKPGAAKLPEEPTQDTRVVAI
;
A
#
# COMPACT_ATOMS: atom_id res chain seq x y z
N MET A 1 2.25 -37.85 38.26
CA MET A 1 0.78 -37.96 38.05
C MET A 1 0.17 -36.61 38.42
N GLY A 2 -0.50 -35.84 37.57
CA GLY A 2 -0.80 -35.99 36.16
C GLY A 2 -1.15 -34.60 35.60
N HIS A 3 -0.73 -34.36 34.36
CA HIS A 3 -1.31 -33.35 33.49
C HIS A 3 -2.83 -33.51 33.45
N LYS A 4 -3.58 -32.42 33.68
CA LYS A 4 -4.94 -32.27 33.14
C LYS A 4 -5.32 -30.80 33.02
N ARG A 5 -5.29 -30.36 31.76
CA ARG A 5 -6.19 -29.39 31.11
C ARG A 5 -6.21 -27.96 31.66
N LEU A 6 -5.29 -27.15 31.12
CA LEU A 6 -5.63 -25.79 30.67
C LEU A 6 -6.06 -25.89 29.19
N MET A 7 -7.18 -26.56 28.94
CA MET A 7 -7.90 -26.52 27.66
C MET A 7 -9.35 -26.22 28.02
N LEU A 8 -9.89 -25.20 27.35
CA LEU A 8 -11.29 -24.76 27.26
C LEU A 8 -11.52 -23.36 27.83
N LEU A 9 -11.17 -22.37 27.01
CA LEU A 9 -12.04 -21.25 26.61
C LEU A 9 -11.69 -20.88 25.16
N ASP A 10 -11.76 -21.86 24.25
CA ASP A 10 -11.70 -21.63 22.79
C ASP A 10 -13.06 -22.01 22.19
N ASN A 11 -14.12 -21.46 22.80
CA ASN A 11 -15.51 -21.73 22.47
C ASN A 11 -16.22 -20.39 22.22
N THR A 12 -15.86 -19.71 21.13
CA THR A 12 -16.74 -18.74 20.46
C THR A 12 -16.56 -18.84 18.94
N HIS A 13 -17.69 -18.92 18.25
CA HIS A 13 -17.87 -19.32 16.85
C HIS A 13 -17.31 -18.35 15.79
N ASP A 14 -16.33 -17.49 16.10
CA ASP A 14 -15.83 -16.46 15.16
C ASP A 14 -14.32 -16.24 15.24
N GLN A 15 -13.52 -17.31 15.05
CA GLN A 15 -12.05 -17.22 14.98
C GLN A 15 -11.53 -16.34 13.82
N VAL A 16 -12.41 -15.91 12.91
CA VAL A 16 -12.09 -15.11 11.72
C VAL A 16 -12.09 -13.60 12.02
N ARG A 17 -12.97 -13.12 12.92
CA ARG A 17 -13.20 -11.68 13.15
C ARG A 17 -12.54 -11.11 14.41
N VAL A 18 -11.47 -11.74 14.90
CA VAL A 18 -10.72 -11.21 16.05
C VAL A 18 -9.89 -10.00 15.61
N PRO A 19 -10.00 -8.82 16.27
CA PRO A 19 -9.18 -7.66 15.95
C PRO A 19 -7.68 -7.97 16.12
N ASN A 20 -6.85 -7.40 15.24
CA ASN A 20 -5.40 -7.63 15.27
C ASN A 20 -4.63 -6.35 15.58
N VAL A 21 -3.62 -6.48 16.43
CA VAL A 21 -2.60 -5.47 16.69
C VAL A 21 -1.31 -5.94 16.06
N ILE A 22 -0.80 -5.17 15.09
CA ILE A 22 0.51 -5.40 14.47
C ILE A 22 1.49 -4.43 15.11
N ALA A 23 2.44 -4.94 15.89
CA ALA A 23 3.39 -4.14 16.64
C ALA A 23 4.77 -4.15 15.98
N LEU A 24 5.25 -3.01 15.52
CA LEU A 24 6.56 -2.91 14.92
C LEU A 24 7.65 -2.93 15.99
N VAL A 25 8.75 -3.63 15.72
CA VAL A 25 9.90 -3.75 16.62
C VAL A 25 11.19 -3.44 15.86
N GLY A 26 12.14 -2.80 16.52
CA GLY A 26 13.50 -2.61 16.03
C GLY A 26 14.04 -1.20 16.22
N LEU A 27 15.33 -1.05 15.96
CA LEU A 27 16.06 0.21 16.12
C LEU A 27 15.55 1.32 15.17
N PRO A 28 15.84 2.61 15.45
CA PRO A 28 15.57 3.70 14.50
C PRO A 28 16.25 3.46 13.13
N ALA A 29 15.69 4.06 12.07
CA ALA A 29 16.15 3.90 10.67
C ALA A 29 16.22 2.45 10.15
N ARG A 30 15.33 1.57 10.64
CA ARG A 30 15.15 0.20 10.16
C ARG A 30 13.90 -0.01 9.30
N GLY A 31 13.39 1.04 8.64
CA GLY A 31 12.22 0.89 7.74
C GLY A 31 10.88 0.54 8.41
N LYS A 32 10.75 0.63 9.74
CA LYS A 32 9.46 0.36 10.43
C LYS A 32 8.31 1.21 9.91
N THR A 33 8.47 2.53 9.88
CA THR A 33 7.44 3.44 9.37
C THR A 33 7.10 3.14 7.90
N TYR A 34 8.09 2.80 7.08
CA TYR A 34 7.85 2.32 5.71
C TYR A 34 6.97 1.07 5.67
N ILE A 35 7.32 0.04 6.46
CA ILE A 35 6.53 -1.19 6.59
C ILE A 35 5.11 -0.86 7.06
N SER A 36 4.97 0.01 8.07
CA SER A 36 3.68 0.47 8.60
C SER A 36 2.78 1.02 7.50
N HIS A 37 3.29 1.97 6.70
CA HIS A 37 2.52 2.61 5.64
C HIS A 37 2.16 1.63 4.52
N LYS A 38 3.13 0.85 4.03
CA LYS A 38 2.85 -0.14 2.97
C LYS A 38 1.84 -1.19 3.41
N LEU A 39 1.99 -1.72 4.62
CA LEU A 39 1.09 -2.73 5.15
C LEU A 39 -0.31 -2.15 5.40
N CYS A 40 -0.41 -0.95 5.98
CA CYS A 40 -1.69 -0.26 6.16
C CYS A 40 -2.41 -0.04 4.83
N ARG A 41 -1.67 0.40 3.81
CA ARG A 41 -2.19 0.63 2.45
C ARG A 41 -2.68 -0.67 1.81
N TYR A 42 -1.88 -1.72 1.85
CA TYR A 42 -2.25 -3.04 1.32
C TYR A 42 -3.50 -3.59 1.99
N LEU A 43 -3.53 -3.64 3.33
CA LEU A 43 -4.68 -4.17 4.07
C LEU A 43 -5.96 -3.39 3.76
N ASN A 44 -5.91 -2.05 3.75
CA ASN A 44 -7.08 -1.23 3.41
C ASN A 44 -7.55 -1.45 1.96
N TRP A 45 -6.60 -1.57 1.02
CA TRP A 45 -6.89 -1.81 -0.39
C TRP A 45 -7.60 -3.13 -0.59
N ILE A 46 -7.17 -4.22 0.06
CA ILE A 46 -7.84 -5.55 -0.05
C ILE A 46 -9.13 -5.69 0.75
N GLY A 47 -9.59 -4.67 1.47
CA GLY A 47 -10.85 -4.76 2.20
C GLY A 47 -10.77 -4.61 3.72
N ILE A 48 -9.59 -4.74 4.32
CA ILE A 48 -9.41 -4.86 5.77
C ILE A 48 -9.15 -3.47 6.38
N LYS A 49 -10.09 -2.96 7.16
CA LYS A 49 -10.01 -1.61 7.74
C LYS A 49 -8.83 -1.52 8.71
N THR A 50 -7.83 -0.74 8.32
CA THR A 50 -6.54 -0.69 9.03
C THR A 50 -6.11 0.75 9.33
N LYS A 51 -5.57 0.98 10.52
CA LYS A 51 -5.01 2.29 10.91
C LYS A 51 -3.66 2.13 11.59
N ALA A 52 -2.72 3.02 11.27
CA ALA A 52 -1.42 3.09 11.92
C ALA A 52 -1.42 4.15 13.04
N PHE A 53 -0.76 3.83 14.15
CA PHE A 53 -0.59 4.67 15.34
C PHE A 53 0.92 4.88 15.55
N ASN A 54 1.43 6.05 15.12
CA ASN A 54 2.85 6.36 15.21
C ASN A 54 3.16 7.05 16.53
N VAL A 55 3.84 6.36 17.46
CA VAL A 55 4.17 6.89 18.80
C VAL A 55 5.06 8.14 18.71
N GLY A 56 5.83 8.30 17.64
CA GLY A 56 6.61 9.50 17.37
C GLY A 56 5.76 10.76 17.19
N GLU A 57 4.54 10.65 16.66
CA GLU A 57 3.59 11.77 16.54
C GLU A 57 3.03 12.20 17.88
N TYR A 58 2.70 11.24 18.76
CA TYR A 58 2.28 11.52 20.14
C TYR A 58 3.39 12.27 20.89
N ARG A 59 4.65 11.82 20.76
CA ARG A 59 5.82 12.50 21.33
C ARG A 59 5.96 13.94 20.84
N ARG A 60 5.84 14.17 19.52
CA ARG A 60 5.95 15.52 18.94
C ARG A 60 4.84 16.47 19.41
N LYS A 61 3.65 15.95 19.73
CA LYS A 61 2.57 16.75 20.32
C LYS A 61 2.77 17.02 21.81
N ALA A 62 3.37 16.08 22.54
CA ALA A 62 3.55 16.16 23.98
C ALA A 62 4.73 17.05 24.41
N CYS A 63 5.77 17.16 23.58
CA CYS A 63 6.97 17.92 23.90
C CYS A 63 7.54 18.64 22.67
N ASN A 64 7.86 19.92 22.83
CA ASN A 64 8.68 20.66 21.87
C ASN A 64 10.16 20.47 22.27
N LEU A 65 10.98 19.87 21.39
CA LEU A 65 12.37 19.52 21.69
C LEU A 65 13.35 20.70 21.50
N GLU A 66 12.83 21.92 21.37
CA GLU A 66 13.65 23.13 21.19
C GLU A 66 14.58 23.43 22.39
N GLU A 67 14.28 22.90 23.59
CA GLU A 67 15.02 23.19 24.83
C GLU A 67 15.99 22.07 25.30
N GLU A 68 15.90 20.85 24.79
CA GLU A 68 16.77 19.71 25.14
C GLU A 68 17.29 19.04 23.86
N GLY A 69 18.61 18.89 23.71
CA GLY A 69 19.21 18.29 22.51
C GLY A 69 18.56 16.95 22.14
N GLU A 70 18.23 16.75 20.86
CA GLU A 70 17.29 15.71 20.45
C GLU A 70 17.75 14.29 20.82
N PHE A 71 19.04 13.94 20.68
CA PHE A 71 19.54 12.62 21.11
C PHE A 71 19.54 12.41 22.64
N GLU A 72 19.73 13.46 23.46
CA GLU A 72 19.79 13.37 24.93
C GLU A 72 18.43 13.00 25.52
N PHE A 73 17.35 13.46 24.90
CA PHE A 73 15.98 13.04 25.22
C PHE A 73 15.79 11.52 25.13
N PHE A 74 16.49 10.87 24.18
CA PHE A 74 16.40 9.43 23.97
C PHE A 74 17.36 8.61 24.84
N SER A 75 18.26 9.25 25.60
CA SER A 75 19.21 8.59 26.47
C SER A 75 18.51 7.70 27.51
N PRO A 76 19.02 6.49 27.78
CA PRO A 76 18.50 5.62 28.84
C PRO A 76 18.75 6.19 30.25
N LYS A 77 19.58 7.23 30.38
CA LYS A 77 19.83 7.93 31.65
C LYS A 77 18.86 9.09 31.88
N ASN A 78 18.10 9.49 30.85
CA ASN A 78 17.13 10.58 30.95
C ASN A 78 15.78 10.04 31.46
N THR A 79 15.59 10.08 32.78
CA THR A 79 14.37 9.59 33.44
C THR A 79 13.13 10.40 33.07
N ARG A 80 13.27 11.72 32.84
CA ARG A 80 12.18 12.57 32.35
C ARG A 80 11.74 12.15 30.94
N GLY A 81 12.69 12.04 30.02
CA GLY A 81 12.45 11.63 28.64
C GLY A 81 11.88 10.20 28.54
N GLN A 82 12.31 9.28 29.40
CA GLN A 82 11.72 7.95 29.52
C GLN A 82 10.24 8.00 29.91
N LYS A 83 9.89 8.70 31.00
CA LYS A 83 8.50 8.85 31.45
C LYS A 83 7.59 9.43 30.37
N ILE A 84 8.06 10.46 29.67
CA ILE A 84 7.31 11.07 28.55
C ILE A 84 7.10 10.05 27.42
N ARG A 85 8.14 9.29 27.03
CA ARG A 85 8.04 8.28 25.97
C ARG A 85 7.13 7.11 26.35
N GLU A 86 7.12 6.71 27.61
CA GLU A 86 6.19 5.71 28.15
C GLU A 86 4.75 6.20 28.09
N GLU A 87 4.50 7.43 28.53
CA GLU A 87 3.17 8.03 28.49
C GLU A 87 2.65 8.20 27.05
N CYS A 88 3.51 8.63 26.12
CA CYS A 88 3.14 8.72 24.69
C CYS A 88 2.78 7.35 24.10
N ALA A 89 3.51 6.30 24.50
CA ALA A 89 3.21 4.94 24.05
C ALA A 89 1.90 4.43 24.67
N ARG A 90 1.65 4.72 25.95
CA ARG A 90 0.40 4.40 26.64
C ARG A 90 -0.80 5.03 25.93
N LEU A 91 -0.74 6.33 25.65
CA LEU A 91 -1.80 7.05 24.93
C LEU A 91 -2.04 6.48 23.52
N ALA A 92 -0.98 6.14 22.79
CA ALA A 92 -1.12 5.52 21.47
C ALA A 92 -1.76 4.13 21.54
N ILE A 93 -1.41 3.32 22.55
CA ILE A 93 -2.01 1.99 22.80
C ILE A 93 -3.50 2.12 23.17
N GLU A 94 -3.86 3.13 23.96
CA GLU A 94 -5.27 3.39 24.31
C GLU A 94 -6.10 3.86 23.11
N ASP A 95 -5.56 4.76 22.29
CA ASP A 95 -6.22 5.19 21.05
C ASP A 95 -6.40 4.03 20.07
N MET A 96 -5.39 3.16 19.99
CA MET A 96 -5.40 1.94 19.20
C MET A 96 -6.47 0.96 19.70
N GLY A 97 -6.56 0.74 21.01
CA GLY A 97 -7.60 -0.10 21.61
C GLY A 97 -9.00 0.45 21.36
N ARG A 98 -9.21 1.75 21.59
CA ARG A 98 -10.49 2.43 21.30
C ARG A 98 -10.94 2.27 19.84
N TYR A 99 -10.01 2.39 18.89
CA TYR A 99 -10.31 2.19 17.47
C TYR A 99 -10.83 0.77 17.18
N LEU A 100 -10.25 -0.25 17.81
CA LEU A 100 -10.68 -1.64 17.64
C LEU A 100 -11.97 -1.95 18.41
N ASP A 101 -12.08 -1.52 19.66
CA ASP A 101 -13.26 -1.73 20.52
C ASP A 101 -14.52 -1.05 19.93
N ASN A 102 -14.36 0.15 19.37
CA ASN A 102 -15.44 0.88 18.70
C ASN A 102 -15.83 0.29 17.34
N LYS A 103 -15.12 -0.76 16.87
CA LYS A 103 -15.30 -1.38 15.55
C LYS A 103 -15.11 -0.38 14.40
N GLU A 104 -14.26 0.63 14.61
CA GLU A 104 -13.86 1.57 13.57
C GLU A 104 -12.93 0.89 12.56
N GLY A 105 -12.20 -0.15 12.98
CA GLY A 105 -11.50 -1.07 12.08
C GLY A 105 -11.17 -2.42 12.69
N GLU A 106 -10.40 -3.19 11.93
CA GLU A 106 -10.12 -4.60 12.17
C GLU A 106 -8.65 -4.85 12.54
N VAL A 107 -7.75 -3.98 12.04
CA VAL A 107 -6.32 -4.07 12.29
C VAL A 107 -5.77 -2.71 12.72
N ALA A 108 -4.98 -2.71 13.79
CA ALA A 108 -4.26 -1.53 14.23
C ALA A 108 -2.75 -1.79 14.20
N ILE A 109 -2.00 -0.90 13.57
CA ILE A 109 -0.54 -1.00 13.45
C ILE A 109 0.10 -0.03 14.44
N LEU A 110 0.79 -0.54 15.45
CA LEU A 110 1.54 0.27 16.40
C LEU A 110 2.98 0.49 15.88
N ASP A 111 3.25 1.68 15.32
CA ASP A 111 4.56 2.06 14.82
C ASP A 111 5.39 2.74 15.93
N ALA A 112 6.23 1.95 16.57
CA ALA A 112 7.20 2.37 17.58
C ALA A 112 8.45 1.49 17.53
N THR A 113 9.45 1.80 18.36
CA THR A 113 10.67 0.97 18.46
C THR A 113 10.41 -0.35 19.18
N ASN A 114 9.61 -0.34 20.26
CA ASN A 114 9.25 -1.53 21.06
C ASN A 114 10.43 -2.48 21.35
N THR A 115 11.60 -1.89 21.59
CA THR A 115 12.89 -2.59 21.66
C THR A 115 13.12 -3.35 22.97
N THR A 116 12.31 -3.14 24.00
CA THR A 116 12.44 -3.82 25.31
C THR A 116 11.33 -4.86 25.48
N ARG A 117 11.63 -5.97 26.14
CA ARG A 117 10.64 -7.02 26.48
C ARG A 117 9.54 -6.49 27.38
N GLU A 118 9.89 -5.65 28.35
CA GLU A 118 8.92 -5.00 29.24
C GLU A 118 7.84 -4.23 28.47
N ARG A 119 8.24 -3.43 27.46
CA ARG A 119 7.30 -2.69 26.61
C ARG A 119 6.40 -3.63 25.81
N ARG A 120 6.96 -4.71 25.26
CA ARG A 120 6.19 -5.71 24.50
C ARG A 120 5.21 -6.47 25.39
N GLN A 121 5.63 -6.83 26.61
CA GLN A 121 4.77 -7.49 27.59
C GLN A 121 3.60 -6.59 27.99
N TYR A 122 3.85 -5.31 28.26
CA TYR A 122 2.79 -4.33 28.54
C TYR A 122 1.72 -4.29 27.43
N LEU A 123 2.15 -4.30 26.16
CA LEU A 123 1.23 -4.34 25.02
C LEU A 123 0.43 -5.65 24.97
N VAL A 124 1.09 -6.79 25.20
CA VAL A 124 0.42 -8.10 25.22
C VAL A 124 -0.62 -8.17 26.34
N ASP A 125 -0.29 -7.68 27.53
CA ASP A 125 -1.19 -7.64 28.67
C ASP A 125 -2.39 -6.72 28.42
N TYR A 126 -2.14 -5.56 27.81
CA TYR A 126 -3.20 -4.66 27.35
C TYR A 126 -4.16 -5.37 26.39
N CYS A 127 -3.63 -6.00 25.33
CA CYS A 127 -4.44 -6.67 24.30
C CYS A 127 -5.23 -7.89 24.83
N LYS A 128 -4.69 -8.57 25.85
CA LYS A 128 -5.34 -9.72 26.51
C LYS A 128 -6.28 -9.32 27.66
N ASN A 129 -6.39 -8.03 27.97
CA ASN A 129 -7.23 -7.55 29.05
C ASN A 129 -8.70 -7.97 28.81
N LEU A 130 -9.36 -8.45 29.86
CA LEU A 130 -10.76 -8.89 29.84
C LEU A 130 -11.76 -7.78 29.50
N GLN A 131 -11.33 -6.52 29.47
CA GLN A 131 -12.13 -5.40 28.99
C GLN A 131 -12.35 -5.41 27.47
N HIS A 132 -11.49 -6.10 26.71
CA HIS A 132 -11.64 -6.27 25.28
C HIS A 132 -12.44 -7.56 24.99
N ASP A 133 -13.50 -7.43 24.20
CA ASP A 133 -14.34 -8.55 23.79
C ASP A 133 -14.59 -8.57 22.26
N PRO A 134 -13.92 -9.46 21.51
CA PRO A 134 -12.91 -10.41 21.97
C PRO A 134 -11.55 -9.73 22.27
N ALA A 135 -10.71 -10.40 23.05
CA ALA A 135 -9.31 -10.00 23.23
C ALA A 135 -8.58 -9.86 21.88
N PHE A 136 -7.68 -8.89 21.77
CA PHE A 136 -6.98 -8.61 20.52
C PHE A 136 -5.83 -9.59 20.29
N ARG A 137 -5.63 -10.02 19.04
CA ARG A 137 -4.45 -10.82 18.66
C ARG A 137 -3.27 -9.90 18.40
N VAL A 138 -2.11 -10.21 18.97
CA VAL A 138 -0.88 -9.44 18.76
C VAL A 138 0.04 -10.18 17.79
N PHE A 139 0.58 -9.46 16.81
CA PHE A 139 1.60 -9.96 15.88
C PHE A 139 2.75 -8.97 15.79
N PHE A 140 3.96 -9.38 16.15
CA PHE A 140 5.12 -8.50 16.08
C PHE A 140 5.82 -8.58 14.73
N VAL A 141 6.21 -7.42 14.19
CA VAL A 141 7.03 -7.32 12.97
C VAL A 141 8.33 -6.63 13.35
N GLU A 142 9.38 -7.41 13.56
CA GLU A 142 10.71 -6.90 13.87
C GLU A 142 11.51 -6.66 12.60
N SER A 143 11.96 -5.42 12.40
CA SER A 143 12.88 -5.09 11.31
C SER A 143 14.30 -5.00 11.83
N VAL A 144 15.12 -5.97 11.40
CA VAL A 144 16.55 -6.08 11.76
C VAL A 144 17.37 -5.74 10.52
N CYS A 145 18.27 -4.77 10.62
CA CYS A 145 19.18 -4.44 9.52
C CYS A 145 20.53 -4.05 10.08
N ASP A 146 21.57 -4.70 9.59
CA ASP A 146 22.96 -4.40 9.92
C ASP A 146 23.75 -3.89 8.69
N ASP A 147 23.11 -3.88 7.51
CA ASP A 147 23.66 -3.29 6.30
C ASP A 147 23.73 -1.76 6.40
N GLN A 148 24.96 -1.24 6.44
CA GLN A 148 25.21 0.19 6.61
C GLN A 148 24.68 1.04 5.45
N MET A 149 24.66 0.53 4.22
CA MET A 149 24.16 1.28 3.07
C MET A 149 22.66 1.54 3.19
N ILE A 150 21.90 0.51 3.60
CA ILE A 150 20.45 0.61 3.82
C ILE A 150 20.16 1.57 4.98
N ILE A 151 20.95 1.52 6.04
CA ILE A 151 20.80 2.39 7.22
C ILE A 151 21.04 3.84 6.82
N ASP A 152 22.11 4.12 6.08
CA ASP A 152 22.48 5.46 5.66
C ASP A 152 21.46 6.07 4.69
N SER A 153 20.94 5.29 3.72
CA SER A 153 19.84 5.72 2.85
C SER A 153 18.58 6.03 3.68
N ASN A 154 18.18 5.15 4.60
CA ASN A 154 17.02 5.38 5.47
C ASN A 154 17.16 6.63 6.36
N ILE A 155 18.36 6.95 6.83
CA ILE A 155 18.59 8.18 7.59
C ILE A 155 18.41 9.39 6.67
N THR A 156 19.05 9.36 5.50
CA THR A 156 19.14 10.49 4.58
C THR A 156 17.80 10.83 3.93
N GLU A 157 17.10 9.84 3.40
CA GLU A 157 15.85 10.06 2.64
C GLU A 157 14.70 10.49 3.55
N VAL A 158 14.64 9.93 4.76
CA VAL A 158 13.44 9.95 5.59
C VAL A 158 13.62 10.74 6.88
N LYS A 159 14.77 10.60 7.56
CA LYS A 159 14.91 11.09 8.94
C LYS A 159 15.47 12.50 8.99
N ILE A 160 16.43 12.83 8.14
CA ILE A 160 16.98 14.19 8.05
C ILE A 160 15.90 15.20 7.62
N ASN A 161 14.96 14.79 6.76
CA ASN A 161 13.85 15.64 6.32
C ASN A 161 12.63 15.61 7.26
N SER A 162 12.71 14.87 8.37
CA SER A 162 11.58 14.73 9.29
C SER A 162 11.38 16.00 10.13
N PRO A 163 10.18 16.23 10.70
CA PRO A 163 9.90 17.39 11.54
C PRO A 163 10.80 17.50 12.78
N ASP A 164 11.43 16.39 13.17
CA ASP A 164 12.42 16.32 14.24
C ASP A 164 13.65 17.22 13.94
N TYR A 165 14.08 17.31 12.67
CA TYR A 165 15.34 17.96 12.27
C TYR A 165 15.17 19.13 11.30
N LYS A 166 14.07 19.16 10.54
CA LYS A 166 13.85 20.10 9.44
C LYS A 166 13.85 21.56 9.94
N GLY A 167 14.80 22.35 9.45
CA GLY A 167 14.91 23.78 9.78
C GLY A 167 15.57 24.07 11.12
N ILE A 168 16.01 23.05 11.87
CA ILE A 168 16.64 23.17 13.19
C ILE A 168 18.17 23.03 13.09
N MET A 169 18.67 22.12 12.26
CA MET A 169 20.11 21.84 12.11
C MET A 169 20.50 21.47 10.67
N THR A 170 21.79 21.46 10.35
CA THR A 170 22.27 21.02 9.02
C THR A 170 22.08 19.51 8.82
N GLN A 171 22.16 19.03 7.58
CA GLN A 171 22.01 17.61 7.28
C GLN A 171 23.07 16.75 7.98
N GLU A 172 24.31 17.25 8.07
CA GLU A 172 25.43 16.58 8.72
C GLU A 172 25.19 16.49 10.24
N GLN A 173 24.75 17.59 10.86
CA GLN A 173 24.41 17.62 12.29
C GLN A 173 23.24 16.68 12.61
N ALA A 174 22.19 16.68 11.77
CA ALA A 174 21.05 15.77 11.90
C ALA A 174 21.48 14.30 11.79
N LYS A 175 22.38 13.98 10.85
CA LYS A 175 22.92 12.62 10.71
C LYS A 175 23.69 12.20 11.98
N GLU A 176 24.54 13.08 12.51
CA GLU A 176 25.32 12.78 13.72
C GLU A 176 24.43 12.61 14.97
N ASP A 177 23.45 13.50 15.19
CA ASP A 177 22.47 13.39 16.27
C ASP A 177 21.69 12.07 16.16
N PHE A 178 21.21 11.74 14.95
CA PHE A 178 20.43 10.54 14.73
C PHE A 178 21.22 9.25 14.97
N LEU A 179 22.52 9.24 14.64
CA LEU A 179 23.41 8.12 14.95
C LEU A 179 23.57 7.94 16.46
N LYS A 180 23.77 9.02 17.23
CA LYS A 180 23.81 8.98 18.70
C LYS A 180 22.49 8.47 19.29
N ARG A 181 21.36 8.89 18.70
CA ARG A 181 20.03 8.38 19.06
C ARG A 181 19.93 6.87 18.84
N ILE A 182 20.45 6.32 17.73
CA ILE A 182 20.49 4.87 17.49
C ILE A 182 21.30 4.17 18.57
N GLU A 183 22.48 4.68 18.92
CA GLU A 183 23.33 4.10 19.98
C GLU A 183 22.60 4.04 21.33
N ASN A 184 21.84 5.09 21.69
CA ASN A 184 21.02 5.09 22.90
C ASN A 184 19.99 3.94 22.91
N TYR A 185 19.36 3.62 21.77
CA TYR A 185 18.43 2.49 21.69
C TYR A 185 19.14 1.13 21.73
N LYS A 186 20.34 1.02 21.14
CA LYS A 186 21.14 -0.23 21.18
C LYS A 186 21.45 -0.68 22.60
N LEU A 187 21.70 0.27 23.52
CA LEU A 187 22.01 -0.03 24.92
C LEU A 187 20.90 -0.80 25.67
N GLN A 188 19.66 -0.75 25.19
CA GLN A 188 18.51 -1.39 25.80
C GLN A 188 17.80 -2.38 24.88
N TYR A 189 18.31 -2.61 23.66
CA TYR A 189 17.63 -3.42 22.67
C TYR A 189 17.71 -4.90 23.02
N GLN A 190 16.53 -5.50 23.19
CA GLN A 190 16.30 -6.92 23.41
C GLN A 190 15.52 -7.46 22.20
N PRO A 191 16.21 -7.99 21.17
CA PRO A 191 15.56 -8.53 19.98
C PRO A 191 14.54 -9.62 20.33
N LEU A 192 13.59 -9.89 19.44
CA LEU A 192 12.71 -11.07 19.59
C LEU A 192 13.51 -12.36 19.39
N ASP A 193 13.31 -13.35 20.25
CA ASP A 193 13.99 -14.64 20.16
C ASP A 193 13.13 -15.82 20.66
N GLU A 194 13.45 -17.03 20.19
CA GLU A 194 12.68 -18.24 20.48
C GLU A 194 12.76 -18.69 21.94
N GLU A 195 13.77 -18.25 22.69
CA GLU A 195 13.95 -18.68 24.08
C GLU A 195 13.08 -17.87 25.03
N HIS A 196 13.01 -16.55 24.83
CA HIS A 196 12.30 -15.63 25.72
C HIS A 196 10.92 -15.22 25.21
N ASP A 197 10.67 -15.31 23.90
CA ASP A 197 9.44 -14.87 23.24
C ASP A 197 8.69 -16.05 22.56
N ASN A 198 8.90 -17.28 23.05
CA ASN A 198 8.33 -18.52 22.50
C ASN A 198 6.79 -18.52 22.35
N ASP A 199 6.10 -17.81 23.24
CA ASP A 199 4.64 -17.73 23.29
C ASP A 199 4.07 -16.66 22.34
N LEU A 200 4.92 -15.79 21.80
CA LEU A 200 4.53 -14.67 20.95
C LEU A 200 4.39 -15.09 19.48
N SER A 201 3.64 -14.33 18.71
CA SER A 201 3.55 -14.48 17.25
C SER A 201 4.34 -13.35 16.59
N TYR A 202 5.31 -13.69 15.75
CA TYR A 202 6.15 -12.67 15.15
C TYR A 202 6.80 -13.07 13.82
N ILE A 203 7.22 -12.05 13.08
CA ILE A 203 8.13 -12.16 11.95
C ILE A 203 9.32 -11.22 12.16
N LYS A 204 10.52 -11.72 11.90
CA LYS A 204 11.74 -10.93 11.77
C LYS A 204 12.03 -10.75 10.29
N VAL A 205 12.06 -9.50 9.83
CA VAL A 205 12.47 -9.09 8.48
C VAL A 205 13.93 -8.67 8.57
N ILE A 206 14.83 -9.44 7.98
CA ILE A 206 16.28 -9.27 8.14
C ILE A 206 16.88 -8.68 6.87
N ASN A 207 17.64 -7.59 7.02
CA ASN A 207 18.34 -6.85 5.96
C ASN A 207 17.43 -6.55 4.76
N ALA A 208 16.35 -5.81 5.02
CA ALA A 208 15.37 -5.38 4.00
C ALA A 208 14.77 -6.54 3.17
N GLY A 209 14.51 -7.68 3.82
CA GLY A 209 13.84 -8.83 3.19
C GLY A 209 14.79 -9.85 2.58
N LYS A 210 16.09 -9.77 2.87
CA LYS A 210 17.07 -10.80 2.46
C LYS A 210 16.79 -12.16 3.10
N SER A 211 16.31 -12.16 4.34
CA SER A 211 15.84 -13.37 5.01
C SER A 211 14.75 -13.05 6.02
N PHE A 212 13.99 -14.08 6.38
CA PHE A 212 12.85 -13.97 7.28
C PHE A 212 12.91 -15.08 8.32
N PHE A 213 12.46 -14.78 9.53
CA PHE A 213 12.17 -15.77 10.57
C PHE A 213 10.73 -15.57 11.03
N VAL A 214 9.92 -16.61 10.98
CA VAL A 214 8.47 -16.54 11.24
C VAL A 214 8.12 -17.52 12.35
N HIS A 215 7.42 -17.04 13.37
CA HIS A 215 7.10 -17.82 14.56
C HIS A 215 5.61 -17.71 14.94
N ASN A 216 5.00 -18.86 15.22
CA ASN A 216 3.68 -18.99 15.84
C ASN A 216 2.57 -18.15 15.16
N VAL A 217 2.42 -18.24 13.84
CA VAL A 217 1.42 -17.47 13.05
C VAL A 217 0.00 -17.97 13.30
N HIS A 218 -0.92 -17.06 13.63
CA HIS A 218 -2.34 -17.35 13.89
C HIS A 218 -3.28 -16.57 12.98
N GLY A 219 -4.18 -17.31 12.33
CA GLY A 219 -5.26 -16.74 11.53
C GLY A 219 -4.80 -16.06 10.24
N HIS A 220 -5.78 -15.66 9.43
CA HIS A 220 -5.55 -15.22 8.05
C HIS A 220 -4.83 -13.87 7.95
N ILE A 221 -5.04 -12.94 8.89
CA ILE A 221 -4.39 -11.62 8.88
C ILE A 221 -2.87 -11.77 9.02
N GLN A 222 -2.40 -12.54 9.99
CA GLN A 222 -0.96 -12.72 10.21
C GLN A 222 -0.30 -13.43 9.02
N SER A 223 -0.95 -14.45 8.46
CA SER A 223 -0.46 -15.10 7.23
C SER A 223 -0.35 -14.15 6.05
N ARG A 224 -1.33 -13.24 5.87
CA ARG A 224 -1.29 -12.20 4.82
C ARG A 224 -0.20 -11.18 5.07
N VAL A 225 0.03 -10.78 6.32
CA VAL A 225 1.14 -9.89 6.69
C VAL A 225 2.48 -10.54 6.33
N VAL A 226 2.69 -11.81 6.70
CA VAL A 226 3.91 -12.56 6.33
C VAL A 226 4.07 -12.61 4.81
N TYR A 227 3.02 -13.01 4.09
CA TYR A 227 3.03 -13.09 2.63
C TYR A 227 3.38 -11.75 1.98
N PHE A 228 2.76 -10.66 2.42
CA PHE A 228 3.04 -9.32 1.91
C PHE A 228 4.50 -8.90 2.16
N LEU A 229 4.98 -9.07 3.40
CA LEU A 229 6.35 -8.69 3.78
C LEU A 229 7.43 -9.47 3.00
N MET A 230 7.13 -10.70 2.58
CA MET A 230 8.02 -11.51 1.76
C MET A 230 8.11 -11.04 0.30
N ASN A 231 7.16 -10.22 -0.18
CA ASN A 231 7.09 -9.77 -1.57
C ASN A 231 7.49 -8.30 -1.78
N ILE A 232 7.64 -7.50 -0.72
CA ILE A 232 8.06 -6.10 -0.85
C ILE A 232 9.59 -5.95 -0.84
N HIS A 233 10.09 -4.92 -1.52
CA HIS A 233 11.51 -4.52 -1.45
C HIS A 233 11.68 -3.00 -1.49
N LEU A 234 12.87 -2.54 -1.08
CA LEU A 234 13.26 -1.12 -0.99
C LEU A 234 14.02 -0.59 -2.21
N LEU A 235 14.27 -1.43 -3.22
CA LEU A 235 15.02 -1.01 -4.41
C LEU A 235 14.23 0.06 -5.20
N PRO A 236 14.88 1.16 -5.62
CA PRO A 236 14.29 2.14 -6.53
C PRO A 236 13.85 1.46 -7.83
N ARG A 237 12.67 1.86 -8.33
CA ARG A 237 12.07 1.32 -9.56
C ARG A 237 10.95 2.22 -10.07
N SER A 238 10.54 2.00 -11.32
CA SER A 238 9.41 2.66 -11.96
C SER A 238 8.36 1.63 -12.38
N ILE A 239 7.09 1.90 -12.09
CA ILE A 239 5.97 1.12 -12.61
C ILE A 239 5.24 1.98 -13.62
N TYR A 240 5.12 1.51 -14.85
CA TYR A 240 4.44 2.21 -15.93
C TYR A 240 3.07 1.61 -16.14
N LEU A 241 2.03 2.43 -16.09
CA LEU A 241 0.67 2.02 -16.37
C LEU A 241 0.19 2.71 -17.65
N THR A 242 -0.38 1.96 -18.57
CA THR A 242 -1.08 2.55 -19.70
C THR A 242 -2.28 1.71 -20.10
N ARG A 243 -3.32 2.39 -20.58
CA ARG A 243 -4.40 1.70 -21.27
C ARG A 243 -3.89 1.17 -22.59
N HIS A 244 -4.58 0.17 -23.13
CA HIS A 244 -4.52 -0.06 -24.57
C HIS A 244 -4.76 1.24 -25.36
N GLY A 245 -4.24 1.31 -26.59
CA GLY A 245 -4.64 2.37 -27.52
C GLY A 245 -6.15 2.40 -27.73
N GLU A 246 -6.69 3.55 -28.15
CA GLU A 246 -8.11 3.68 -28.51
C GLU A 246 -8.59 2.49 -29.35
N SER A 247 -9.72 1.88 -28.95
CA SER A 247 -10.34 0.75 -29.66
C SER A 247 -11.55 1.19 -30.46
N GLU A 248 -11.99 0.34 -31.40
CA GLU A 248 -13.23 0.58 -32.15
C GLU A 248 -14.46 0.75 -31.22
N TYR A 249 -14.53 -0.02 -30.13
CA TYR A 249 -15.60 0.15 -29.14
C TYR A 249 -15.49 1.45 -28.34
N ASN A 250 -14.28 1.98 -28.12
CA ASN A 250 -14.16 3.30 -27.51
C ASN A 250 -14.81 4.36 -28.39
N ARG A 251 -14.53 4.36 -29.71
CA ARG A 251 -15.09 5.34 -30.66
C ARG A 251 -16.61 5.34 -30.70
N ILE A 252 -17.22 4.16 -30.55
CA ILE A 252 -18.68 3.98 -30.56
C ILE A 252 -19.28 4.16 -29.14
N GLY A 253 -18.45 4.24 -28.09
CA GLY A 253 -18.89 4.39 -26.71
C GLY A 253 -19.45 3.11 -26.08
N ARG A 254 -19.02 1.93 -26.54
CA ARG A 254 -19.46 0.62 -26.02
C ARG A 254 -18.63 0.14 -24.84
N LEU A 255 -19.30 -0.47 -23.87
CA LEU A 255 -18.72 -1.10 -22.69
C LEU A 255 -18.11 -2.46 -23.02
N GLY A 256 -17.00 -2.80 -22.35
CA GLY A 256 -16.39 -4.13 -22.42
C GLY A 256 -16.00 -4.57 -23.83
N GLY A 257 -16.34 -5.81 -24.15
CA GLY A 257 -16.09 -6.48 -25.43
C GLY A 257 -14.63 -6.81 -25.69
N ASP A 258 -14.35 -7.19 -26.93
CA ASP A 258 -13.00 -7.52 -27.40
C ASP A 258 -12.71 -6.95 -28.79
N SER A 259 -13.04 -5.66 -28.98
CA SER A 259 -12.77 -4.96 -30.24
C SER A 259 -11.27 -4.69 -30.42
N PRO A 260 -10.76 -4.67 -31.67
CA PRO A 260 -9.38 -4.28 -31.97
C PRO A 260 -9.14 -2.78 -31.74
N LEU A 261 -7.86 -2.39 -31.84
CA LEU A 261 -7.43 -0.99 -31.89
C LEU A 261 -8.03 -0.25 -33.10
N SER A 262 -8.32 1.03 -32.91
CA SER A 262 -8.61 1.97 -34.00
C SER A 262 -7.31 2.41 -34.71
N GLU A 263 -7.44 3.19 -35.78
CA GLU A 263 -6.29 3.81 -36.44
C GLU A 263 -5.45 4.67 -35.46
N ASN A 264 -6.11 5.46 -34.61
CA ASN A 264 -5.42 6.26 -33.59
C ASN A 264 -4.87 5.37 -32.47
N GLY A 265 -5.53 4.25 -32.15
CA GLY A 265 -4.98 3.22 -31.27
C GLY A 265 -3.67 2.61 -31.78
N LEU A 266 -3.58 2.32 -33.07
CA LEU A 266 -2.36 1.83 -33.72
C LEU A 266 -1.25 2.88 -33.71
N LYS A 267 -1.57 4.14 -34.05
CA LYS A 267 -0.63 5.27 -33.94
C LYS A 267 -0.06 5.40 -32.53
N TYR A 268 -0.92 5.25 -31.52
CA TYR A 268 -0.47 5.26 -30.12
C TYR A 268 0.46 4.11 -29.79
N ALA A 269 0.16 2.88 -30.22
CA ALA A 269 1.05 1.74 -29.99
C ALA A 269 2.45 1.98 -30.59
N HIS A 270 2.53 2.59 -31.77
CA HIS A 270 3.82 2.98 -32.37
C HIS A 270 4.55 4.07 -31.57
N LYS A 271 3.84 5.13 -31.14
CA LYS A 271 4.46 6.18 -30.31
C LYS A 271 4.87 5.69 -28.93
N LEU A 272 4.12 4.76 -28.35
CA LEU A 272 4.46 4.10 -27.10
C LEU A 272 5.77 3.31 -27.26
N ARG A 273 5.95 2.58 -28.36
CA ARG A 273 7.23 1.93 -28.69
C ARG A 273 8.37 2.94 -28.77
N GLU A 274 8.20 4.03 -29.52
CA GLU A 274 9.22 5.11 -29.63
C GLU A 274 9.56 5.75 -28.28
N TYR A 275 8.61 5.80 -27.34
CA TYR A 275 8.84 6.31 -25.98
C TYR A 275 9.73 5.35 -25.19
N PHE A 276 9.39 4.06 -25.14
CA PHE A 276 10.18 3.07 -24.40
C PHE A 276 11.56 2.77 -25.04
N GLU A 277 11.69 2.93 -26.36
CA GLU A 277 12.99 2.87 -27.05
C GLU A 277 13.92 4.01 -26.62
N ARG A 278 13.36 5.18 -26.25
CA ARG A 278 14.12 6.34 -25.76
C ARG A 278 14.40 6.28 -24.26
N GLU A 279 13.49 5.70 -23.48
CA GLU A 279 13.71 5.50 -22.04
C GLU A 279 14.83 4.46 -21.77
N ASP A 280 15.13 3.57 -22.73
CA ASP A 280 16.23 2.60 -22.69
C ASP A 280 16.29 1.80 -21.37
N ILE A 281 15.15 1.20 -21.01
CA ILE A 281 14.97 0.48 -19.75
C ILE A 281 15.52 -0.93 -19.88
N ASP A 282 16.53 -1.24 -19.07
CA ASP A 282 17.09 -2.59 -18.95
C ASP A 282 16.09 -3.57 -18.33
N ASP A 283 16.07 -4.81 -18.82
CA ASP A 283 15.14 -5.90 -18.42
C ASP A 283 13.65 -5.46 -18.37
N LEU A 284 13.19 -4.60 -19.28
CA LEU A 284 11.78 -4.15 -19.30
C LEU A 284 10.82 -5.34 -19.41
N ARG A 285 9.96 -5.48 -18.39
CA ARG A 285 8.87 -6.46 -18.39
C ARG A 285 7.56 -5.82 -18.82
N ILE A 286 6.83 -6.47 -19.72
CA ILE A 286 5.52 -6.00 -20.18
C ILE A 286 4.45 -7.00 -19.78
N TRP A 287 3.46 -6.54 -19.01
CA TRP A 287 2.26 -7.31 -18.68
C TRP A 287 1.06 -6.74 -19.41
N SER A 288 0.31 -7.60 -20.09
CA SER A 288 -0.87 -7.21 -20.82
C SER A 288 -2.08 -8.04 -20.40
N SER A 289 -3.28 -7.47 -20.52
CA SER A 289 -4.50 -8.29 -20.51
C SER A 289 -4.54 -9.26 -21.70
N GLN A 290 -5.46 -10.21 -21.71
CA GLN A 290 -5.69 -11.10 -22.85
C GLN A 290 -6.61 -10.50 -23.92
N LYS A 291 -7.24 -9.35 -23.65
CA LYS A 291 -8.08 -8.64 -24.63
C LYS A 291 -7.25 -8.12 -25.81
N ILE A 292 -7.77 -8.30 -27.03
CA ILE A 292 -7.05 -8.07 -28.28
C ILE A 292 -6.47 -6.65 -28.37
N ARG A 293 -7.20 -5.64 -27.94
CA ARG A 293 -6.75 -4.23 -27.93
C ARG A 293 -5.50 -4.01 -27.10
N ALA A 294 -5.42 -4.58 -25.90
CA ALA A 294 -4.23 -4.47 -25.05
C ALA A 294 -3.10 -5.32 -25.60
N ALA A 295 -3.41 -6.52 -26.09
CA ALA A 295 -2.42 -7.41 -26.67
C ALA A 295 -1.78 -6.83 -27.93
N GLN A 296 -2.55 -6.15 -28.79
CA GLN A 296 -2.05 -5.41 -29.95
C GLN A 296 -1.13 -4.27 -29.54
N THR A 297 -1.51 -3.48 -28.52
CA THR A 297 -0.65 -2.41 -27.99
C THR A 297 0.66 -2.97 -27.43
N ALA A 298 0.61 -4.00 -26.57
CA ALA A 298 1.81 -4.61 -25.99
C ALA A 298 2.70 -5.29 -27.05
N SER A 299 2.09 -5.91 -28.08
CA SER A 299 2.85 -6.57 -29.14
C SER A 299 3.69 -5.60 -29.98
N ALA A 300 3.34 -4.32 -30.02
CA ALA A 300 4.14 -3.30 -30.70
C ALA A 300 5.48 -3.02 -29.99
N LEU A 301 5.65 -3.44 -28.73
CA LEU A 301 6.86 -3.25 -27.92
C LEU A 301 7.63 -4.56 -27.69
N ARG A 302 7.23 -5.65 -28.36
CA ARG A 302 7.78 -6.99 -28.09
C ARG A 302 9.29 -7.09 -28.29
N ASP A 303 9.84 -6.31 -29.22
CA ASP A 303 11.26 -6.24 -29.53
C ASP A 303 12.09 -5.50 -28.47
N LEU A 304 11.46 -4.65 -27.65
CA LEU A 304 12.10 -3.90 -26.57
C LEU A 304 12.02 -4.61 -25.21
N ALA A 305 11.11 -5.57 -25.06
CA ALA A 305 10.84 -6.22 -23.80
C ALA A 305 11.71 -7.46 -23.60
N ALA A 306 12.23 -7.66 -22.39
CA ALA A 306 12.81 -8.94 -22.00
C ALA A 306 11.74 -10.04 -21.99
N HIS A 307 10.54 -9.72 -21.49
CA HIS A 307 9.39 -10.61 -21.46
C HIS A 307 8.09 -9.86 -21.69
N VAL A 308 7.20 -10.47 -22.48
CA VAL A 308 5.80 -10.05 -22.63
C VAL A 308 4.88 -11.16 -22.13
N GLU A 309 4.09 -10.86 -21.11
CA GLU A 309 3.20 -11.82 -20.45
C GLU A 309 1.73 -11.38 -20.56
N TYR A 310 0.84 -12.34 -20.83
CA TYR A 310 -0.59 -12.08 -21.03
C TYR A 310 -1.44 -12.66 -19.89
N TRP A 311 -1.91 -11.79 -19.01
CA TRP A 311 -2.56 -12.15 -17.76
C TRP A 311 -4.06 -11.93 -17.86
N LYS A 312 -4.85 -13.01 -17.72
CA LYS A 312 -6.32 -12.91 -17.71
C LYS A 312 -6.85 -12.02 -16.58
N VAL A 313 -6.15 -12.00 -15.43
CA VAL A 313 -6.47 -11.12 -14.30
C VAL A 313 -6.28 -9.63 -14.62
N LEU A 314 -5.71 -9.27 -15.77
CA LEU A 314 -5.62 -7.88 -16.25
C LEU A 314 -6.74 -7.51 -17.25
N ASP A 315 -7.65 -8.42 -17.59
CA ASP A 315 -8.82 -8.12 -18.46
C ASP A 315 -9.72 -7.03 -17.87
N GLU A 316 -10.41 -6.25 -18.70
CA GLU A 316 -11.33 -5.21 -18.21
C GLU A 316 -12.43 -5.80 -17.32
N ILE A 317 -12.97 -4.96 -16.42
CA ILE A 317 -14.14 -5.30 -15.60
C ILE A 317 -15.26 -5.89 -16.46
N ASP A 318 -15.79 -7.04 -16.03
CA ASP A 318 -16.88 -7.72 -16.75
C ASP A 318 -18.20 -6.97 -16.50
N ALA A 319 -18.76 -6.36 -17.56
CA ALA A 319 -20.05 -5.68 -17.50
C ALA A 319 -21.24 -6.66 -17.58
N GLY A 320 -21.00 -7.97 -17.63
CA GLY A 320 -22.01 -9.02 -17.65
C GLY A 320 -23.01 -8.84 -18.79
N ILE A 321 -24.30 -8.77 -18.45
CA ILE A 321 -25.37 -8.55 -19.45
C ILE A 321 -25.29 -7.18 -20.16
N CYS A 322 -24.44 -6.27 -19.68
CA CYS A 322 -24.26 -4.93 -20.25
C CYS A 322 -23.05 -4.85 -21.20
N GLU A 323 -22.34 -5.96 -21.43
CA GLU A 323 -21.25 -6.04 -22.40
C GLU A 323 -21.71 -5.61 -23.80
N GLY A 324 -20.92 -4.75 -24.46
CA GLY A 324 -21.19 -4.25 -25.80
C GLY A 324 -22.27 -3.16 -25.90
N LEU A 325 -22.96 -2.80 -24.81
CA LEU A 325 -23.91 -1.69 -24.78
C LEU A 325 -23.19 -0.34 -24.72
N THR A 326 -23.80 0.70 -25.27
CA THR A 326 -23.42 2.08 -24.92
C THR A 326 -23.97 2.45 -23.55
N TYR A 327 -23.48 3.54 -22.95
CA TYR A 327 -24.06 4.05 -21.70
C TYR A 327 -25.53 4.48 -21.88
N GLU A 328 -25.88 5.04 -23.04
CA GLU A 328 -27.26 5.41 -23.39
C GLU A 328 -28.17 4.18 -23.48
N ASP A 329 -27.70 3.11 -24.14
CA ASP A 329 -28.40 1.82 -24.18
C ASP A 329 -28.54 1.21 -22.78
N PHE A 330 -27.49 1.30 -21.95
CA PHE A 330 -27.51 0.78 -20.59
C PHE A 330 -28.54 1.53 -19.73
N GLU A 331 -28.57 2.86 -19.79
CA GLU A 331 -29.55 3.69 -19.08
C GLU A 331 -30.98 3.41 -19.56
N ALA A 332 -31.19 3.32 -20.87
CA ALA A 332 -32.51 3.09 -21.44
C ALA A 332 -33.07 1.69 -21.15
N ARG A 333 -32.22 0.65 -21.23
CA ARG A 333 -32.65 -0.75 -21.04
C ARG A 333 -32.68 -1.17 -19.57
N TYR A 334 -31.79 -0.63 -18.75
CA TYR A 334 -31.59 -1.02 -17.36
C TYR A 334 -31.49 0.21 -16.43
N PRO A 335 -32.52 1.08 -16.37
CA PRO A 335 -32.45 2.36 -15.67
C PRO A 335 -32.23 2.22 -14.16
N LYS A 336 -32.75 1.15 -13.54
CA LYS A 336 -32.55 0.88 -12.12
C LYS A 336 -31.09 0.56 -11.82
N GLN A 337 -30.49 -0.35 -12.60
CA GLN A 337 -29.11 -0.76 -12.49
C GLN A 337 -28.14 0.41 -12.75
N PHE A 338 -28.47 1.26 -13.73
CA PHE A 338 -27.70 2.47 -14.01
C PHE A 338 -27.67 3.42 -12.80
N ALA A 339 -28.83 3.67 -12.18
CA ALA A 339 -28.94 4.51 -10.98
C ALA A 339 -28.25 3.90 -9.75
N GLU A 340 -28.36 2.58 -9.56
CA GLU A 340 -27.67 1.85 -8.47
C GLU A 340 -26.15 1.95 -8.61
N ARG A 341 -25.63 1.80 -9.84
CA ARG A 341 -24.20 1.96 -10.14
C ARG A 341 -23.71 3.37 -9.83
N ASP A 342 -24.51 4.38 -10.10
CA ASP A 342 -24.15 5.77 -9.81
C ASP A 342 -24.14 6.09 -8.31
N LYS A 343 -25.04 5.46 -7.56
CA LYS A 343 -25.15 5.61 -6.12
C LYS A 343 -23.95 5.00 -5.38
N ASP A 344 -23.55 3.79 -5.76
CA ASP A 344 -22.42 3.08 -5.15
C ASP A 344 -21.60 2.32 -6.19
N LYS A 345 -20.78 3.06 -6.93
CA LYS A 345 -20.02 2.53 -8.06
C LYS A 345 -18.97 1.50 -7.66
N TYR A 346 -18.50 1.53 -6.40
CA TYR A 346 -17.48 0.59 -5.94
C TYR A 346 -18.09 -0.80 -5.69
N HIS A 347 -19.19 -0.86 -4.94
CA HIS A 347 -19.84 -2.13 -4.57
C HIS A 347 -20.85 -2.63 -5.61
N TYR A 348 -21.33 -1.77 -6.51
CA TYR A 348 -22.23 -2.19 -7.58
C TYR A 348 -21.58 -3.28 -8.44
N ARG A 349 -22.23 -4.45 -8.48
CA ARG A 349 -21.86 -5.58 -9.34
C ARG A 349 -22.80 -5.62 -10.53
N TYR A 350 -22.26 -5.62 -11.74
CA TYR A 350 -23.09 -5.85 -12.93
C TYR A 350 -23.77 -7.22 -12.85
N PRO A 351 -25.03 -7.36 -13.30
CA PRO A 351 -25.67 -8.67 -13.35
C PRO A 351 -24.87 -9.62 -14.24
N SER A 352 -24.49 -10.77 -13.68
CA SER A 352 -23.58 -11.74 -14.31
C SER A 352 -22.20 -11.20 -14.67
N GLY A 353 -21.75 -10.13 -14.00
CA GLY A 353 -20.44 -9.52 -14.17
C GLY A 353 -19.78 -9.19 -12.82
N GLU A 354 -18.96 -8.15 -12.81
CA GLU A 354 -18.08 -7.78 -11.68
C GLU A 354 -18.45 -6.42 -11.07
N SER A 355 -18.00 -6.20 -9.84
CA SER A 355 -17.86 -4.89 -9.20
C SER A 355 -16.39 -4.43 -9.17
N TYR A 356 -16.13 -3.20 -8.73
CA TYR A 356 -14.74 -2.79 -8.44
C TYR A 356 -14.16 -3.54 -7.23
N GLU A 357 -15.00 -4.01 -6.31
CA GLU A 357 -14.58 -4.86 -5.19
C GLU A 357 -14.09 -6.24 -5.69
N ASP A 358 -14.80 -6.86 -6.63
CA ASP A 358 -14.36 -8.10 -7.29
C ASP A 358 -13.04 -7.90 -8.02
N LEU A 359 -12.91 -6.75 -8.68
CA LEU A 359 -11.71 -6.36 -9.42
C LEU A 359 -10.49 -6.21 -8.49
N VAL A 360 -10.66 -5.56 -7.34
CA VAL A 360 -9.62 -5.47 -6.30
C VAL A 360 -9.19 -6.87 -5.83
N ALA A 361 -10.16 -7.75 -5.54
CA ALA A 361 -9.86 -9.10 -5.07
C ALA A 361 -9.06 -9.90 -6.11
N ARG A 362 -9.43 -9.86 -7.40
CA ARG A 362 -8.69 -10.61 -8.45
C ARG A 362 -7.34 -9.99 -8.82
N LEU A 363 -7.14 -8.70 -8.55
CA LEU A 363 -5.89 -7.98 -8.82
C LEU A 363 -4.87 -8.10 -7.69
N GLU A 364 -5.22 -8.69 -6.55
CA GLU A 364 -4.28 -8.90 -5.45
C GLU A 364 -2.97 -9.57 -5.90
N PRO A 365 -2.98 -10.69 -6.67
CA PRO A 365 -1.73 -11.31 -7.16
C PRO A 365 -0.90 -10.38 -8.07
N VAL A 366 -1.55 -9.50 -8.83
CA VAL A 366 -0.86 -8.49 -9.66
C VAL A 366 -0.14 -7.49 -8.77
N ILE A 367 -0.79 -7.01 -7.71
CA ILE A 367 -0.17 -6.07 -6.75
C ILE A 367 1.03 -6.73 -6.07
N MET A 368 0.93 -8.00 -5.68
CA MET A 368 2.07 -8.71 -5.06
C MET A 368 3.27 -8.81 -6.01
N GLU A 369 3.03 -9.09 -7.28
CA GLU A 369 4.12 -9.13 -8.27
C GLU A 369 4.66 -7.74 -8.58
N LEU A 370 3.82 -6.69 -8.68
CA LEU A 370 4.33 -5.29 -8.79
C LEU A 370 5.13 -4.84 -7.56
N GLU A 371 4.82 -5.39 -6.39
CA GLU A 371 5.60 -5.14 -5.18
C GLU A 371 6.97 -5.83 -5.19
N ARG A 372 7.12 -6.91 -5.96
CA ARG A 372 8.30 -7.77 -6.08
C ARG A 372 9.25 -7.40 -7.23
N GLN A 373 8.70 -6.96 -8.35
CA GLN A 373 9.46 -6.68 -9.58
C GLN A 373 10.09 -5.27 -9.56
N SER A 374 11.07 -5.06 -10.44
CA SER A 374 11.67 -3.76 -10.75
C SER A 374 10.80 -2.98 -11.77
N ASP A 375 11.31 -2.69 -12.96
CA ASP A 375 10.63 -1.87 -13.95
C ASP A 375 9.62 -2.70 -14.77
N VAL A 376 8.33 -2.34 -14.65
CA VAL A 376 7.24 -3.07 -15.28
C VAL A 376 6.30 -2.11 -16.00
N LEU A 377 5.97 -2.42 -17.25
CA LEU A 377 4.88 -1.80 -18.01
C LEU A 377 3.63 -2.67 -17.98
N VAL A 378 2.53 -2.13 -17.43
CA VAL A 378 1.21 -2.76 -17.44
C VAL A 378 0.33 -2.11 -18.51
N VAL A 379 -0.01 -2.88 -19.54
CA VAL A 379 -0.93 -2.49 -20.62
C VAL A 379 -2.30 -3.12 -20.37
N SER A 380 -3.25 -2.33 -19.88
CA SER A 380 -4.57 -2.85 -19.46
C SER A 380 -5.70 -1.86 -19.77
N HIS A 381 -6.67 -1.71 -18.87
CA HIS A 381 -7.96 -1.06 -19.13
C HIS A 381 -8.33 -0.06 -18.04
N GLN A 382 -9.44 0.65 -18.25
CA GLN A 382 -9.78 1.79 -17.41
C GLN A 382 -10.10 1.38 -15.98
N ALA A 383 -10.92 0.34 -15.75
CA ALA A 383 -11.27 -0.05 -14.38
C ALA A 383 -10.09 -0.74 -13.67
N VAL A 384 -9.34 -1.57 -14.40
CA VAL A 384 -8.16 -2.28 -13.87
C VAL A 384 -7.10 -1.30 -13.38
N LEU A 385 -6.70 -0.35 -14.24
CA LEU A 385 -5.64 0.59 -13.91
C LEU A 385 -6.07 1.59 -12.83
N ARG A 386 -7.38 1.87 -12.68
CA ARG A 386 -7.88 2.60 -11.51
C ARG A 386 -7.59 1.86 -10.21
N CYS A 387 -7.80 0.55 -10.17
CA CYS A 387 -7.55 -0.27 -8.97
C CYS A 387 -6.06 -0.29 -8.62
N ILE A 388 -5.20 -0.48 -9.62
CA ILE A 388 -3.74 -0.49 -9.44
C ILE A 388 -3.24 0.91 -9.01
N LEU A 389 -3.71 1.97 -9.68
CA LEU A 389 -3.35 3.33 -9.34
C LEU A 389 -3.81 3.69 -7.92
N ALA A 390 -5.02 3.30 -7.53
CA ALA A 390 -5.53 3.52 -6.17
C ALA A 390 -4.67 2.85 -5.09
N TYR A 391 -4.14 1.65 -5.37
CA TYR A 391 -3.18 1.00 -4.46
C TYR A 391 -1.93 1.87 -4.27
N PHE A 392 -1.24 2.24 -5.34
CA PHE A 392 0.03 2.98 -5.23
C PHE A 392 -0.14 4.41 -4.71
N THR A 393 -1.27 5.06 -5.03
CA THR A 393 -1.58 6.44 -4.60
C THR A 393 -2.41 6.51 -3.31
N ASN A 394 -2.62 5.38 -2.63
CA ASN A 394 -3.35 5.28 -1.36
C ASN A 394 -4.74 5.95 -1.40
N LYS A 395 -5.50 5.71 -2.47
CA LYS A 395 -6.86 6.25 -2.64
C LYS A 395 -7.88 5.29 -2.04
N ASN A 396 -8.90 5.86 -1.39
CA ASN A 396 -9.97 5.10 -0.75
C ASN A 396 -10.94 4.51 -1.80
N ARG A 397 -11.89 3.69 -1.33
CA ARG A 397 -12.88 2.99 -2.16
C ARG A 397 -13.87 3.94 -2.84
N ASP A 398 -14.13 5.10 -2.25
CA ASP A 398 -15.08 6.08 -2.79
C ASP A 398 -14.49 6.86 -3.98
N ASP A 399 -13.17 7.04 -3.99
CA ASP A 399 -12.41 7.75 -5.02
C ASP A 399 -11.92 6.83 -6.14
N LEU A 400 -11.59 5.57 -5.81
CA LEU A 400 -11.01 4.58 -6.73
C LEU A 400 -11.76 4.46 -8.08
N PRO A 401 -13.10 4.30 -8.13
CA PRO A 401 -13.85 4.18 -9.39
C PRO A 401 -13.84 5.42 -10.28
N TYR A 402 -13.28 6.53 -9.79
CA TYR A 402 -13.28 7.85 -10.41
C TYR A 402 -11.87 8.39 -10.67
N LEU A 403 -10.81 7.61 -10.43
CA LEU A 403 -9.47 8.05 -10.80
C LEU A 403 -9.36 8.24 -12.33
N LYS A 404 -8.65 9.30 -12.72
CA LYS A 404 -8.43 9.64 -14.14
C LYS A 404 -7.33 8.74 -14.70
N VAL A 405 -7.70 7.92 -15.69
CA VAL A 405 -6.78 7.07 -16.47
C VAL A 405 -7.12 7.28 -17.96
N PRO A 406 -6.67 8.39 -18.56
CA PRO A 406 -7.01 8.73 -19.94
C PRO A 406 -6.40 7.75 -20.96
N LEU A 407 -6.97 7.71 -22.16
CA LEU A 407 -6.34 7.02 -23.30
C LEU A 407 -5.04 7.74 -23.68
N HIS A 408 -4.16 7.00 -24.34
CA HIS A 408 -2.94 7.51 -24.96
C HIS A 408 -2.03 8.29 -23.98
N THR A 409 -1.98 7.83 -22.75
CA THR A 409 -1.19 8.45 -21.68
C THR A 409 -0.47 7.36 -20.90
N VAL A 410 0.84 7.50 -20.73
CA VAL A 410 1.62 6.65 -19.82
C VAL A 410 1.63 7.30 -18.44
N ILE A 411 1.25 6.53 -17.42
CA ILE A 411 1.34 6.94 -16.02
C ILE A 411 2.56 6.25 -15.42
N LYS A 412 3.63 6.99 -15.18
CA LYS A 412 4.83 6.52 -14.48
C LYS A 412 4.64 6.71 -12.99
N LEU A 413 4.81 5.62 -12.25
CA LEU A 413 4.76 5.57 -10.81
C LEU A 413 6.17 5.33 -10.27
N THR A 414 6.65 6.22 -9.41
CA THR A 414 7.93 6.04 -8.71
C THR A 414 7.66 5.87 -7.21
N PRO A 415 7.59 4.63 -6.69
CA PRO A 415 7.32 4.39 -5.28
C PRO A 415 8.43 4.99 -4.41
N LYS A 416 8.04 5.81 -3.43
CA LYS A 416 8.91 6.38 -2.40
C LYS A 416 8.59 5.77 -1.04
N ALA A 417 9.35 6.17 -0.01
CA ALA A 417 9.20 5.63 1.33
C ALA A 417 7.78 5.80 1.93
N TYR A 418 7.10 6.91 1.63
CA TYR A 418 5.77 7.24 2.17
C TYR A 418 4.73 7.67 1.15
N SER A 419 5.15 7.79 -0.11
CA SER A 419 4.31 8.28 -1.20
C SER A 419 4.65 7.51 -2.48
N CYS A 420 3.93 7.83 -3.54
CA CYS A 420 4.31 7.43 -4.88
C CYS A 420 4.23 8.67 -5.74
N GLU A 421 5.33 9.02 -6.42
CA GLU A 421 5.27 10.08 -7.41
C GLU A 421 4.52 9.58 -8.64
N VAL A 422 3.73 10.47 -9.24
CA VAL A 422 2.91 10.15 -10.40
C VAL A 422 3.22 11.14 -11.52
N GLU A 423 3.75 10.65 -12.63
CA GLU A 423 3.98 11.46 -13.83
C GLU A 423 3.10 10.90 -14.96
N MET A 424 2.35 11.78 -15.63
CA MET A 424 1.48 11.43 -16.75
C MET A 424 2.05 12.00 -18.04
N PHE A 425 2.48 11.12 -18.94
CA PHE A 425 3.00 11.47 -20.26
C PHE A 425 1.90 11.29 -21.30
N LYS A 426 1.29 12.40 -21.72
CA LYS A 426 0.19 12.40 -22.70
C LYS A 426 0.76 12.58 -24.09
N PHE A 427 0.44 11.65 -24.97
CA PHE A 427 0.88 11.67 -26.37
C PHE A 427 -0.02 12.58 -27.20
N ASP A 428 0.56 13.30 -28.16
CA ASP A 428 -0.18 14.14 -29.12
C ASP A 428 -0.91 13.29 -30.18
N ILE A 429 -1.91 12.53 -29.73
CA ILE A 429 -2.79 11.70 -30.55
C ILE A 429 -4.21 11.85 -30.02
N ASP A 430 -5.15 12.13 -30.93
CA ASP A 430 -6.56 12.26 -30.56
C ASP A 430 -7.15 10.92 -30.12
N ALA A 431 -7.86 10.96 -28.99
CA ALA A 431 -8.66 9.85 -28.48
C ALA A 431 -9.95 10.36 -27.85
N VAL A 432 -11.00 9.55 -27.94
CA VAL A 432 -12.26 9.83 -27.25
C VAL A 432 -12.08 9.84 -25.73
N ASN A 433 -12.85 10.70 -25.05
CA ASN A 433 -12.89 10.71 -23.59
C ASN A 433 -13.89 9.67 -23.07
N THR A 434 -13.39 8.65 -22.37
CA THR A 434 -14.21 7.59 -21.74
C THR A 434 -14.46 7.81 -20.24
N TYR A 435 -14.02 8.96 -19.71
CA TYR A 435 -14.22 9.32 -18.31
C TYR A 435 -15.64 9.86 -18.09
N ARG A 436 -16.29 9.37 -17.04
CA ARG A 436 -17.58 9.86 -16.57
C ARG A 436 -17.42 10.32 -15.12
N GLU A 437 -17.77 11.57 -14.88
CA GLU A 437 -17.70 12.20 -13.56
C GLU A 437 -18.62 11.50 -12.54
N LYS A 438 -18.30 11.69 -11.26
CA LYS A 438 -19.15 11.25 -10.15
C LYS A 438 -20.42 12.12 -10.13
N PRO A 439 -21.61 11.53 -10.24
CA PRO A 439 -22.86 12.29 -10.19
C PRO A 439 -22.96 13.08 -8.88
N GLY A 440 -23.37 14.35 -8.98
CA GLY A 440 -23.53 15.23 -7.82
C GLY A 440 -22.23 15.73 -7.18
N ALA A 441 -21.06 15.41 -7.74
CA ALA A 441 -19.83 16.08 -7.33
C ALA A 441 -19.91 17.56 -7.75
N ALA A 442 -19.74 18.48 -6.79
CA ALA A 442 -19.41 19.85 -7.14
C ALA A 442 -18.16 19.81 -8.04
N LYS A 443 -18.10 20.65 -9.08
CA LYS A 443 -16.86 20.88 -9.84
C LYS A 443 -15.82 21.41 -8.86
N LEU A 444 -15.11 20.52 -8.17
CA LEU A 444 -13.91 20.87 -7.45
C LEU A 444 -12.96 21.45 -8.50
N PRO A 445 -12.24 22.54 -8.20
CA PRO A 445 -11.15 22.98 -9.07
C PRO A 445 -10.27 21.78 -9.38
N GLU A 446 -9.76 21.68 -10.60
CA GLU A 446 -8.66 20.76 -10.89
C GLU A 446 -7.43 21.24 -10.10
N GLU A 447 -7.39 20.94 -8.80
CA GLU A 447 -6.15 20.99 -8.07
C GLU A 447 -5.37 19.76 -8.50
N PRO A 448 -4.24 19.90 -9.22
CA PRO A 448 -3.28 18.82 -9.23
C PRO A 448 -2.99 18.52 -7.76
N THR A 449 -3.23 17.28 -7.33
CA THR A 449 -2.55 16.80 -6.13
C THR A 449 -1.07 17.12 -6.31
N GLN A 450 -0.42 17.73 -5.31
CA GLN A 450 0.97 18.24 -5.41
C GLN A 450 1.97 17.22 -6.01
N ASP A 451 1.59 15.94 -6.07
CA ASP A 451 2.37 14.80 -6.56
C ASP A 451 2.05 14.32 -8.00
N THR A 452 1.16 14.98 -8.76
CA THR A 452 0.84 14.59 -10.16
C THR A 452 1.32 15.62 -11.17
N ARG A 453 2.32 15.25 -11.96
CA ARG A 453 2.86 16.07 -13.05
C ARG A 453 2.36 15.56 -14.40
N VAL A 454 1.76 16.44 -15.21
CA VAL A 454 1.35 16.09 -16.58
C VAL A 454 2.36 16.71 -17.56
N VAL A 455 2.88 15.88 -18.47
CA VAL A 455 3.83 16.27 -19.53
C VAL A 455 3.22 15.87 -20.87
N ALA A 456 3.03 16.83 -21.77
CA ALA A 456 2.66 16.55 -23.15
C ALA A 456 3.91 16.19 -23.95
N ILE A 457 3.89 15.07 -24.67
CA ILE A 457 5.04 14.50 -25.40
C ILE A 457 4.70 14.02 -26.81
#